data_AF-A0A8T7K7U7-F1
#
_entry.id   AF-A0A8T7K7U7-F1
#
_cell.length_a   1.000
_cell.length_b   1.000
_cell.length_c   1.000
_cell.angle_alpha   90.00
_cell.angle_beta   90.00
_cell.angle_gamma   90.00
#
_symmetry.space_group_name_H-M   'P 1'
#
loop_
_entity.id
_entity.type
_entity.pdbx_description
1 polymer ?
#
loop_
_entity_poly.entity_id
_entity_poly.type
_entity_poly.pdbx_seq_one_letter_code
_entity_poly.pdbx_strand_id
1 'polypeptide(L)' 'MQSDGIDLQTVNVTTIEGQITTRLRIYSGRAETLHFRQDDIWLALGYAPEPPGARNPAEGLAPFDLLPEQAVDLTLVWR' A
#
# COMPACT_ATOMS: atom_id res chain seq x y z
N MET A 1 -9.29 -13.96 10.09
CA MET A 1 -8.13 -13.59 9.27
C MET A 1 -7.21 -12.82 10.19
N GLN A 2 -6.12 -13.42 10.64
CA GLN A 2 -5.21 -12.77 11.58
C GLN A 2 -4.44 -11.72 10.79
N SER A 3 -4.76 -10.44 10.99
CA SER A 3 -3.93 -9.37 10.42
C SER A 3 -2.57 -9.49 11.08
N ASP A 4 -1.51 -9.45 10.29
CA ASP A 4 -0.13 -9.53 10.77
C ASP A 4 0.28 -8.18 11.40
N GLY A 5 -0.59 -7.61 12.24
CA GLY A 5 -0.46 -6.29 12.85
C GLY A 5 -0.45 -5.09 11.88
N ILE A 6 -0.76 -5.27 10.60
CA ILE A 6 -0.87 -4.17 9.62
C ILE A 6 -2.33 -4.04 9.19
N ASP A 7 -2.87 -2.84 9.28
CA ASP A 7 -4.18 -2.50 8.72
C ASP A 7 -4.03 -1.56 7.52
N LEU A 8 -4.73 -1.88 6.44
CA LEU A 8 -4.73 -1.12 5.19
C LEU A 8 -6.16 -0.72 4.86
N GLN A 9 -6.41 0.58 4.83
CA GLN A 9 -7.70 1.15 4.48
C GLN A 9 -7.61 1.94 3.18
N THR A 10 -8.51 1.65 2.24
CA THR A 10 -8.72 2.50 1.07
C THR A 10 -9.59 3.69 1.46
N VAL A 11 -9.03 4.89 1.44
CA VAL A 11 -9.74 6.15 1.73
C VAL A 11 -10.47 6.66 0.50
N ASN A 12 -9.84 6.61 -0.67
CA ASN A 12 -10.43 7.03 -1.94
C ASN A 12 -9.75 6.36 -3.13
N VAL A 13 -10.48 6.20 -4.23
CA VAL A 13 -9.94 5.79 -5.53
C VAL A 13 -10.52 6.70 -6.61
N THR A 14 -9.65 7.30 -7.41
CA THR A 14 -10.04 8.02 -8.62
C THR A 14 -9.41 7.37 -9.84
N THR A 15 -10.17 7.33 -10.94
CA THR A 15 -9.72 6.76 -12.20
C THR A 15 -9.87 7.81 -13.28
N ILE A 16 -8.80 8.01 -14.04
CA ILE A 16 -8.82 8.71 -15.32
C ILE A 16 -8.29 7.75 -16.39
N GLU A 17 -8.42 8.09 -17.66
CA GLU A 17 -7.91 7.24 -18.74
C GLU A 17 -6.41 6.96 -18.56
N GLY A 18 -6.04 5.68 -18.48
CA GLY A 18 -4.65 5.23 -18.31
C GLY A 18 -4.04 5.47 -16.92
N GLN A 19 -4.80 5.89 -15.91
CA GLN A 19 -4.25 6.11 -14.57
C GLN A 19 -5.28 5.89 -13.46
N ILE A 20 -4.85 5.19 -12.41
CA ILE A 20 -5.58 5.05 -11.15
C ILE A 20 -4.82 5.83 -10.08
N THR A 21 -5.52 6.63 -9.27
CA THR A 21 -4.94 7.26 -8.09
C THR A 21 -5.67 6.72 -6.85
N THR A 22 -4.92 6.17 -5.90
CA THR A 22 -5.46 5.67 -4.63
C THR A 22 -4.98 6.53 -3.48
N ARG A 23 -5.91 6.91 -2.60
CA ARG A 23 -5.57 7.39 -1.26
C ARG A 23 -5.75 6.23 -0.28
N LEU A 24 -4.67 5.86 0.39
CA LEU A 24 -4.61 4.74 1.33
C LEU A 24 -4.24 5.25 2.71
N ARG A 25 -4.68 4.55 3.75
CA ARG A 25 -4.19 4.68 5.12
C ARG A 25 -3.59 3.35 5.55
N ILE A 26 -2.36 3.38 6.01
CA ILE A 26 -1.67 2.21 6.58
C ILE A 26 -1.47 2.48 8.06
N TYR A 27 -1.85 1.54 8.92
CA TYR A 27 -1.57 1.56 10.34
C TYR A 27 -0.76 0.32 10.74
N SER A 28 0.26 0.53 11.56
CA SER A 28 1.05 -0.53 12.16
C SER A 28 0.67 -0.70 13.63
N GLY A 29 0.00 -1.80 13.96
CA GLY A 29 -0.15 -2.30 15.33
C GLY A 29 0.98 -3.27 15.72
N ARG A 30 2.11 -3.23 15.01
CA ARG A 30 3.30 -4.02 15.32
C ARG A 30 4.20 -3.33 16.34
N ALA A 31 5.01 -4.12 17.04
CA ALA A 31 5.99 -3.61 18.00
C ALA A 31 7.29 -3.15 17.35
N GLU A 32 7.57 -3.58 16.12
CA GLU A 32 8.71 -3.19 15.32
C GLU A 32 8.42 -2.03 14.35
N THR A 33 9.47 -1.29 14.00
CA THR A 33 9.44 -0.34 12.87
C THR A 33 9.39 -1.10 11.55
N LEU A 34 8.49 -0.68 10.67
CA LEU A 34 8.38 -1.19 9.30
C LEU A 34 9.04 -0.23 8.32
N HIS A 35 9.85 -0.78 7.41
CA HIS A 35 10.52 -0.02 6.37
C HIS A 35 9.78 -0.23 5.05
N PHE A 36 9.17 0.82 4.51
CA PHE A 36 8.45 0.76 3.24
C PHE A 36 9.28 1.37 2.11
N ARG A 37 9.27 0.68 0.97
CA ARG A 37 9.80 1.10 -0.32
C ARG A 37 8.73 0.94 -1.39
N GLN A 38 8.99 1.49 -2.58
CA GLN A 38 8.08 1.37 -3.72
C GLN A 38 7.73 -0.08 -4.09
N ASP A 39 8.67 -1.01 -3.85
CA ASP A 39 8.50 -2.43 -4.17
C ASP A 39 7.79 -3.21 -3.07
N ASP A 40 7.38 -2.59 -1.96
CA ASP A 40 6.64 -3.27 -0.88
C ASP A 40 5.12 -3.09 -1.01
N ILE A 41 4.68 -2.18 -1.89
CA ILE A 41 3.27 -1.88 -2.15
C ILE A 41 3.01 -2.04 -3.64
N TRP A 42 2.07 -2.92 -3.99
CA TRP A 42 1.70 -3.18 -5.37
C TRP A 42 0.20 -3.02 -5.60
N LEU A 43 -0.16 -2.52 -6.78
CA LEU A 43 -1.47 -2.75 -7.36
C LEU A 43 -1.42 -4.05 -8.16
N ALA A 44 -2.26 -5.02 -7.79
CA ALA A 44 -2.33 -6.31 -8.44
C ALA A 44 -3.78 -6.64 -8.87
N LEU A 45 -3.92 -7.39 -9.97
CA LEU A 45 -5.19 -7.93 -10.40
C LEU A 45 -5.44 -9.28 -9.72
N GLY A 46 -6.35 -9.30 -8.74
CA GLY A 46 -6.78 -10.52 -8.04
C GLY A 46 -6.74 -10.40 -6.52
N TYR A 47 -7.30 -11.39 -5.83
CA TYR A 47 -7.47 -11.40 -4.37
C TYR A 47 -6.65 -12.50 -3.65
N ALA A 48 -5.71 -13.15 -4.34
CA ALA A 48 -4.85 -14.15 -3.72
C ALA A 48 -3.67 -13.46 -2.98
N PRO A 49 -3.10 -14.07 -1.92
CA PRO A 49 -1.93 -13.52 -1.21
C PRO A 49 -0.72 -13.28 -2.12
N GLU A 50 -0.55 -14.13 -3.12
CA GLU A 50 0.35 -13.92 -4.25
C GLU A 50 -0.45 -14.06 -5.55
N PRO A 51 -1.11 -12.98 -6.00
CA PRO A 51 -1.95 -13.06 -7.18
C PRO A 51 -1.06 -13.33 -8.41
N PRO A 52 -1.45 -14.30 -9.26
CA PRO A 52 -0.78 -14.50 -10.54
C PRO A 52 -1.10 -13.30 -11.47
N GLY A 53 -0.10 -12.76 -12.15
CA GLY A 53 -0.26 -11.67 -13.12
C GLY A 53 0.65 -10.48 -12.85
N ALA A 54 0.43 -9.41 -13.61
CA ALA A 54 1.19 -8.16 -13.49
C ALA A 54 0.98 -7.51 -12.12
N ARG A 55 2.07 -7.01 -11.53
CA ARG A 55 2.10 -6.22 -10.31
C ARG A 55 2.70 -4.87 -10.65
N ASN A 56 1.98 -3.80 -10.37
CA ASN A 56 2.49 -2.44 -10.59
C ASN A 56 3.00 -1.93 -9.23
N PRO A 57 4.32 -1.72 -9.05
CA PRO A 57 4.87 -1.18 -7.81
C PRO A 57 4.42 0.27 -7.61
N ALA A 58 4.53 0.77 -6.39
CA ALA A 58 4.21 2.14 -6.03
C ALA A 58 5.31 3.11 -6.51
N GLU A 59 5.50 3.19 -7.83
CA GLU A 59 6.55 4.00 -8.45
C GLU A 59 6.55 5.43 -7.93
N GLY A 60 7.74 5.92 -7.54
CA GLY A 60 7.91 7.27 -7.01
C GLY A 60 7.57 7.44 -5.53
N LEU A 61 7.16 6.38 -4.83
CA LEU A 61 7.07 6.38 -3.37
C LEU A 61 8.46 6.56 -2.76
N ALA A 62 8.67 7.69 -2.07
CA ALA A 62 9.86 7.89 -1.27
C ALA A 62 9.89 6.86 -0.12
N PRO A 63 11.02 6.18 0.13
CA PRO A 63 11.13 5.26 1.25
C PRO A 63 10.83 5.95 2.58
N PHE A 64 10.14 5.25 3.49
CA PHE A 64 9.81 5.78 4.80
C PHE A 64 9.71 4.68 5.85
N ASP A 65 9.82 5.10 7.11
CA ASP A 65 9.65 4.24 8.27
C ASP A 65 8.27 4.47 8.88
N LEU A 66 7.55 3.38 9.15
CA LEU A 66 6.31 3.39 9.91
C LEU A 66 6.60 2.83 11.31
N LEU A 67 6.54 3.70 12.32
CA LEU A 67 6.83 3.33 13.70
C LEU A 67 5.68 2.50 14.31
N PRO A 68 5.93 1.80 15.43
CA PRO A 68 4.88 1.14 16.21
C PRO A 68 3.72 2.09 16.53
N GLU A 69 2.49 1.59 16.39
CA GLU A 69 1.23 2.32 16.64
C GLU A 69 1.01 3.55 15.74
N GLN A 70 1.81 3.69 14.67
CA GLN A 70 1.70 4.83 13.76
C GLN A 70 0.77 4.52 12.58
N ALA A 71 0.07 5.57 12.12
CA ALA A 71 -0.62 5.57 10.84
C ALA A 71 -0.01 6.58 9.84
N VAL A 72 -0.09 6.26 8.56
CA VAL A 72 0.30 7.14 7.45
C VAL A 72 -0.77 7.16 6.37
N ASP A 73 -1.04 8.35 5.82
CA ASP A 73 -1.87 8.52 4.63
C ASP A 73 -0.96 8.60 3.39
N LEU A 74 -1.18 7.74 2.41
CA LEU A 74 -0.44 7.71 1.14
C LEU A 74 -1.36 8.11 -0.01
N THR A 75 -0.80 8.83 -0.98
CA THR A 75 -1.42 9.02 -2.30
C THR A 75 -0.51 8.38 -3.33
N LEU A 76 -0.99 7.33 -3.98
CA LEU A 76 -0.24 6.54 -4.96
C LEU A 76 -0.90 6.67 -6.33
N VAL A 77 -0.07 6.73 -7.37
CA VAL A 77 -0.49 6.87 -8.76
C VAL A 77 -0.01 5.64 -9.53
N TRP A 78 -0.93 4.95 -10.18
CA TRP A 78 -0.70 3.72 -10.92
C TRP A 78 -0.95 3.95 -12.40
N ARG A 79 -0.06 3.45 -13.26
CA ARG A 79 -0.16 3.48 -14.72
C ARG A 79 0.01 2.08 -15.29
#